data_AF-A0A935KGQ3-F1
#
_entry.id   AF-A0A935KGQ3-F1
#
_cell.length_a   1.000
_cell.length_b   1.000
_cell.length_c   1.000
_cell.angle_alpha   90.00
_cell.angle_beta   90.00
_cell.angle_gamma   90.00
#
_symmetry.space_group_name_H-M   'P 1'
#
loop_
_entity.id
_entity.type
_entity.pdbx_description
1 polymer ?
#
loop_
_entity_poly.entity_id
_entity_poly.type
_entity_poly.pdbx_seq_one_letter_code
_entity_poly.pdbx_strand_id
1 'polypeptide(L)'
;MSGRYLVLLMLIFIPFFGSSQNYQAVHGSSYAGSLGVTNNPASIVHVPYSWDLTLFSVQAKHSSNAVVINNLSLLSSSTNTRVDAVQGSNKYFLMANQDLRILNGRIRLNEESAIAFGAGIRSGQSFNTGMVNWRDTINSVRQFMADNFANSPLSAYVRGQAWAEIYGTYARRLMENDNGILNAGITLNINRGIGAAYVSSSELYLQPGQVHGQAGYLLNDGKLDYGYSSNLDEWDQPGTSQELRKAFLKKHGPPFH
;
A
#
# COMPACT_ATOMS: atom_id res chain seq x y z
N MET A 1 -16.67 -31.66 29.78
CA MET A 1 -15.43 -30.92 29.44
C MET A 1 -15.55 -29.52 30.02
N SER A 2 -14.56 -29.10 30.82
CA SER A 2 -14.62 -27.81 31.54
C SER A 2 -14.69 -26.64 30.58
N GLY A 3 -15.42 -25.57 30.94
CA GLY A 3 -15.66 -24.39 30.10
C GLY A 3 -14.38 -23.68 29.61
N ARG A 4 -13.22 -24.01 30.20
CA ARG A 4 -11.89 -23.55 29.76
C ARG A 4 -11.48 -24.08 28.38
N TYR A 5 -11.89 -25.28 28.00
CA TYR A 5 -11.57 -25.84 26.67
C TYR A 5 -12.53 -25.37 25.57
N LEU A 6 -13.70 -24.87 25.95
CA LEU A 6 -14.75 -24.43 25.02
C LEU A 6 -14.40 -23.08 24.38
N VAL A 7 -13.71 -22.19 25.12
CA VAL A 7 -13.15 -20.93 24.61
C VAL A 7 -12.01 -21.20 23.61
N LEU A 8 -11.18 -22.20 23.89
CA LEU A 8 -10.08 -22.62 23.01
C LEU A 8 -10.59 -23.25 21.70
N LEU A 9 -11.72 -23.96 21.75
CA LEU A 9 -12.39 -24.53 20.58
C LEU A 9 -13.14 -23.46 19.74
N MET A 10 -13.65 -22.39 20.36
CA MET A 10 -14.27 -21.27 19.65
C MET A 10 -13.26 -20.40 18.89
N LEU A 11 -12.02 -20.28 19.37
CA LEU A 11 -10.95 -19.56 18.66
C LEU A 11 -10.48 -20.25 17.37
N ILE A 12 -10.75 -21.55 17.21
CA ILE A 12 -10.36 -22.33 16.02
C ILE A 12 -11.38 -22.19 14.87
N PHE A 13 -12.60 -21.68 15.14
CA PHE A 13 -13.70 -21.64 14.17
C PHE A 13 -14.06 -20.25 13.64
N ILE A 14 -13.15 -19.27 13.67
CA ILE A 14 -13.38 -17.99 12.99
C ILE A 14 -13.10 -18.19 11.48
N PRO A 15 -14.12 -18.17 10.59
CA PRO A 15 -13.88 -18.32 9.17
C PRO A 15 -13.17 -17.08 8.61
N PHE A 16 -12.04 -17.33 7.95
CA PHE A 16 -11.30 -16.35 7.16
C PHE A 16 -12.13 -15.93 5.93
N PHE A 17 -12.89 -14.85 6.03
CA PHE A 17 -13.26 -14.05 4.86
C PHE A 17 -12.22 -12.94 4.68
N GLY A 18 -11.03 -13.34 4.24
CA GLY A 18 -9.93 -12.44 3.90
C GLY A 18 -9.72 -12.41 2.39
N SER A 19 -10.08 -11.31 1.75
CA SER A 19 -9.83 -11.05 0.34
C SER A 19 -8.33 -11.09 0.01
N SER A 20 -7.96 -11.92 -0.97
CA SER A 20 -6.70 -11.91 -1.74
C SER A 20 -5.38 -11.86 -0.93
N GLN A 21 -4.87 -13.04 -0.56
CA GLN A 21 -3.45 -13.19 -0.26
C GLN A 21 -2.65 -13.09 -1.56
N ASN A 22 -1.86 -12.04 -1.70
CA ASN A 22 -0.89 -11.93 -2.77
C ASN A 22 0.28 -12.87 -2.45
N TYR A 23 0.29 -14.03 -3.11
CA TYR A 23 1.42 -14.95 -3.11
C TYR A 23 2.65 -14.28 -3.75
N GLN A 24 3.64 -13.91 -2.94
CA GLN A 24 5.03 -13.80 -3.42
C GLN A 24 5.76 -15.08 -3.03
N ALA A 25 6.64 -15.57 -3.90
CA ALA A 25 7.41 -16.80 -3.72
C ALA A 25 8.35 -16.82 -2.48
N VAL A 26 8.48 -15.69 -1.77
CA VAL A 26 9.35 -15.53 -0.58
C VAL A 26 8.53 -15.34 0.72
N HIS A 27 7.22 -15.10 0.60
CA HIS A 27 6.33 -14.90 1.75
C HIS A 27 6.05 -16.24 2.44
N GLY A 28 6.67 -16.48 3.59
CA GLY A 28 6.57 -17.73 4.35
C GLY A 28 7.83 -18.62 4.29
N SER A 29 8.82 -18.24 3.49
CA SER A 29 10.12 -18.89 3.48
C SER A 29 10.91 -18.55 4.75
N SER A 30 11.52 -19.56 5.37
CA SER A 30 12.49 -19.39 6.46
C SER A 30 13.76 -18.64 6.03
N TYR A 31 13.97 -18.47 4.72
CA TYR A 31 15.12 -17.74 4.17
C TYR A 31 14.89 -16.23 4.01
N ALA A 32 13.68 -15.73 4.30
CA ALA A 32 13.37 -14.31 4.24
C ALA A 32 14.01 -13.48 5.37
N GLY A 33 14.58 -14.13 6.40
CA GLY A 33 15.31 -13.48 7.49
C GLY A 33 14.51 -12.38 8.19
N SER A 34 15.17 -11.26 8.49
CA SER A 34 14.60 -10.05 9.09
C SER A 34 13.45 -9.41 8.30
N LEU A 35 13.39 -9.60 6.97
CA LEU A 35 12.31 -9.06 6.13
C LEU A 35 11.03 -9.92 6.18
N GLY A 36 11.15 -11.20 6.53
CA GLY A 36 10.04 -12.13 6.64
C GLY A 36 9.12 -11.88 7.83
N VAL A 37 9.58 -11.12 8.83
CA VAL A 37 8.88 -10.85 10.09
C VAL A 37 7.48 -10.30 9.86
N THR A 38 7.34 -9.39 8.90
CA THR A 38 6.06 -8.71 8.65
C THR A 38 5.01 -9.57 7.99
N ASN A 39 5.42 -10.70 7.40
CA ASN A 39 4.50 -11.68 6.81
C ASN A 39 4.27 -12.87 7.74
N ASN A 40 5.32 -13.34 8.42
CA ASN A 40 5.22 -14.44 9.38
C ASN A 40 6.20 -14.23 10.55
N PRO A 41 5.75 -13.67 11.68
CA PRO A 41 6.59 -13.44 12.86
C PRO A 41 7.24 -14.72 13.40
N ALA A 42 6.61 -15.89 13.25
CA ALA A 42 7.11 -17.15 13.79
C ALA A 42 8.29 -17.73 12.99
N SER A 43 8.50 -17.28 11.74
CA SER A 43 9.55 -17.82 10.87
C SER A 43 10.97 -17.45 11.32
N ILE A 44 11.13 -16.40 12.13
CA ILE A 44 12.45 -15.92 12.55
C ILE A 44 13.24 -16.90 13.42
N VAL A 45 12.57 -17.90 14.02
CA VAL A 45 13.25 -18.93 14.81
C VAL A 45 13.99 -19.92 13.92
N HIS A 46 13.51 -20.12 12.69
CA HIS A 46 13.98 -21.18 11.79
C HIS A 46 14.84 -20.64 10.62
N VAL A 47 15.55 -19.52 10.82
CA VAL A 47 16.49 -18.95 9.84
C VAL A 47 17.86 -19.60 10.02
N PRO A 48 18.55 -20.12 8.98
CA PRO A 48 19.80 -20.88 9.14
C PRO A 48 20.94 -20.10 9.82
N TYR A 49 20.95 -18.77 9.70
CA TYR A 49 21.97 -17.91 10.31
C TYR A 49 21.64 -17.55 11.77
N SER A 50 22.65 -17.23 12.58
CA SER A 50 22.45 -16.78 13.97
C SER A 50 21.98 -15.33 14.05
N TRP A 51 22.33 -14.50 13.09
CA TRP A 51 21.85 -13.14 12.95
C TRP A 51 21.81 -12.74 11.48
N ASP A 52 20.99 -11.74 11.16
CA ASP A 52 20.98 -11.08 9.86
C ASP A 52 20.57 -9.62 10.01
N LEU A 53 21.07 -8.78 9.12
CA LEU A 53 20.81 -7.35 9.11
C LEU A 53 20.60 -6.86 7.69
N THR A 54 19.40 -6.36 7.43
CA THR A 54 19.06 -5.65 6.20
C THR A 54 19.09 -4.15 6.49
N LEU A 55 20.11 -3.45 6.01
CA LEU A 55 20.24 -2.01 6.23
C LEU A 55 19.15 -1.22 5.47
N PHE A 56 18.88 -1.63 4.23
CA PHE A 56 17.95 -0.96 3.34
C PHE A 56 17.31 -1.99 2.40
N SER A 57 15.99 -1.94 2.24
CA SER A 57 15.27 -2.74 1.25
C SER A 57 14.07 -1.97 0.72
N VAL A 58 13.84 -2.05 -0.58
CA VAL A 58 12.71 -1.40 -1.25
C VAL A 58 11.92 -2.46 -2.01
N GLN A 59 10.61 -2.42 -1.83
CA GLN A 59 9.66 -3.20 -2.61
C GLN A 59 8.63 -2.24 -3.19
N ALA A 60 8.35 -2.38 -4.49
CA ALA A 60 7.30 -1.66 -5.17
C ALA A 60 6.40 -2.64 -5.91
N LYS A 61 5.09 -2.42 -5.84
CA LYS A 61 4.09 -3.20 -6.55
C LYS A 61 3.13 -2.26 -7.27
N HIS A 62 3.02 -2.45 -8.58
CA HIS A 62 2.09 -1.70 -9.42
C HIS A 62 1.15 -2.69 -10.12
N SER A 63 -0.13 -2.34 -10.20
CA SER A 63 -1.16 -3.11 -10.90
C SER A 63 -2.10 -2.14 -11.59
N SER A 64 -2.36 -2.35 -12.89
CA SER A 64 -3.24 -1.49 -13.67
C SER A 64 -3.78 -2.24 -14.88
N ASN A 65 -4.94 -1.82 -15.36
CA ASN A 65 -5.46 -2.17 -16.69
C ASN A 65 -5.46 -0.98 -17.66
N ALA A 66 -4.85 0.15 -17.28
CA ALA A 66 -4.81 1.38 -18.07
C ALA A 66 -3.57 1.49 -18.97
N VAL A 67 -2.52 0.72 -18.67
CA VAL A 67 -1.23 0.83 -19.33
C VAL A 67 -0.63 -0.56 -19.57
N VAL A 68 -0.03 -0.76 -20.74
CA VAL A 68 0.75 -1.93 -21.10
C VAL A 68 2.20 -1.50 -21.33
N ILE A 69 3.14 -2.20 -20.68
CA ILE A 69 4.56 -1.97 -20.86
C ILE A 69 5.11 -3.04 -21.80
N ASN A 70 5.63 -2.60 -22.94
CA ASN A 70 6.20 -3.43 -23.97
C ASN A 70 7.72 -3.33 -23.99
N ASN A 71 8.40 -4.45 -24.25
CA ASN A 71 9.86 -4.55 -24.38
C ASN A 71 10.66 -4.08 -23.14
N LEU A 72 10.10 -4.24 -21.95
CA LEU A 72 10.83 -3.96 -20.71
C LEU A 72 11.93 -4.99 -20.50
N SER A 73 13.17 -4.51 -20.40
CA SER A 73 14.31 -5.29 -19.95
C SER A 73 14.88 -4.68 -18.67
N LEU A 74 14.98 -5.48 -17.60
CA LEU A 74 15.53 -5.05 -16.31
C LEU A 74 17.06 -5.22 -16.21
N LEU A 75 17.68 -5.96 -17.14
CA LEU A 75 19.10 -6.35 -17.06
C LEU A 75 19.95 -5.83 -18.24
N SER A 76 19.32 -5.45 -19.34
CA SER A 76 19.98 -4.83 -20.50
C SER A 76 19.40 -3.44 -20.76
N SER A 77 20.22 -2.55 -21.35
CA SER A 77 19.81 -1.21 -21.76
C SER A 77 18.63 -1.31 -22.72
N SER A 78 17.44 -1.05 -22.19
CA SER A 78 16.21 -1.07 -22.95
C SER A 78 16.08 0.23 -23.73
N THR A 79 16.61 0.27 -24.95
CA THR A 79 16.41 1.40 -25.87
C THR A 79 15.00 1.48 -26.47
N ASN A 80 14.18 0.43 -26.33
CA ASN A 80 12.85 0.32 -26.98
C ASN A 80 11.69 0.02 -26.03
N THR A 81 11.81 0.28 -24.71
CA THR A 81 10.65 0.17 -23.80
C THR A 81 9.59 1.16 -24.25
N ARG A 82 8.38 0.66 -24.48
CA ARG A 82 7.20 1.46 -24.79
C ARG A 82 6.15 1.30 -23.71
N VAL A 83 5.45 2.37 -23.43
CA VAL A 83 4.38 2.44 -22.45
C VAL A 83 3.14 2.90 -23.20
N ASP A 84 2.25 1.96 -23.50
CA ASP A 84 1.07 2.21 -24.31
C ASP A 84 -0.16 2.27 -23.39
N ALA A 85 -0.98 3.31 -23.53
CA ALA A 85 -2.24 3.38 -22.79
C ALA A 85 -3.29 2.48 -23.46
N VAL A 86 -4.06 1.77 -22.66
CA VAL A 86 -5.13 0.90 -23.16
C VAL A 86 -6.28 1.79 -23.62
N GLN A 87 -6.52 1.82 -24.93
CA GLN A 87 -7.59 2.61 -25.53
C GLN A 87 -8.95 1.90 -25.47
N GLY A 88 -10.04 2.65 -25.59
CA GLY A 88 -11.42 2.16 -25.61
C GLY A 88 -12.26 2.57 -24.40
N SER A 89 -13.50 2.08 -24.35
CA SER A 89 -14.43 2.35 -23.25
C SER A 89 -14.29 1.30 -22.14
N ASN A 90 -13.59 1.66 -21.06
CA ASN A 90 -13.29 0.75 -19.95
C ASN A 90 -13.45 1.44 -18.60
N LYS A 91 -13.55 0.63 -17.54
CA LYS A 91 -13.28 1.08 -16.17
C LYS A 91 -11.79 0.93 -15.92
N TYR A 92 -11.09 2.04 -15.71
CA TYR A 92 -9.65 2.01 -15.48
C TYR A 92 -9.36 1.97 -13.99
N PHE A 93 -8.34 1.21 -13.62
CA PHE A 93 -7.76 1.23 -12.29
C PHE A 93 -6.24 1.25 -12.35
N LEU A 94 -5.65 1.83 -11.31
CA LEU A 94 -4.23 1.78 -11.00
C LEU A 94 -4.10 1.63 -9.50
N MET A 95 -3.31 0.66 -9.05
CA MET A 95 -2.93 0.47 -7.66
C MET A 95 -1.41 0.43 -7.59
N ALA A 96 -0.84 1.25 -6.70
CA ALA A 96 0.59 1.29 -6.45
C ALA A 96 0.84 1.14 -4.95
N ASN A 97 1.76 0.27 -4.56
CA ASN A 97 2.20 0.12 -3.18
C ASN A 97 3.73 0.17 -3.14
N GLN A 98 4.27 0.85 -2.14
CA GLN A 98 5.71 0.93 -1.91
C GLN A 98 5.98 0.59 -0.45
N ASP A 99 7.02 -0.20 -0.21
CA ASP A 99 7.49 -0.57 1.11
C ASP A 99 9.00 -0.34 1.15
N LEU A 100 9.41 0.58 2.02
CA LEU A 100 10.79 0.89 2.32
C LEU A 100 11.11 0.38 3.73
N ARG A 101 12.17 -0.42 3.84
CA ARG A 101 12.67 -0.99 5.09
C ARG A 101 14.05 -0.44 5.41
N ILE A 102 14.23 -0.09 6.67
CA ILE A 102 15.45 0.52 7.20
C ILE A 102 15.86 -0.23 8.46
N LEU A 103 17.12 -0.66 8.52
CA LEU A 103 17.74 -1.30 9.69
C LEU A 103 16.90 -2.46 10.26
N ASN A 104 16.50 -3.38 9.39
CA ASN A 104 15.73 -4.56 9.80
C ASN A 104 16.73 -5.63 10.25
N GLY A 105 16.76 -5.92 11.55
CA GLY A 105 17.69 -6.85 12.16
C GLY A 105 16.98 -8.03 12.79
N ARG A 106 17.63 -9.18 12.80
CA ARG A 106 17.15 -10.38 13.48
C ARG A 106 18.31 -11.09 14.17
N ILE A 107 18.08 -11.52 15.41
CA ILE A 107 19.08 -12.15 16.27
C ILE A 107 18.46 -13.40 16.90
N ARG A 108 19.11 -14.54 16.71
CA ARG A 108 18.82 -15.78 17.44
C ARG A 108 19.34 -15.64 18.87
N LEU A 109 18.46 -15.72 19.84
CA LEU A 109 18.83 -15.65 21.26
C LEU A 109 19.35 -17.02 21.74
N ASN A 110 18.70 -18.10 21.30
CA ASN A 110 19.09 -19.49 21.52
C ASN A 110 18.47 -20.39 20.43
N GLU A 111 18.60 -21.70 20.57
CA GLU A 111 18.08 -22.66 19.56
C GLU A 111 16.57 -22.57 19.37
N GLU A 112 15.83 -22.18 20.42
CA GLU A 112 14.38 -22.12 20.44
C GLU A 112 13.80 -20.74 20.19
N SER A 113 14.57 -19.65 20.32
CA SER A 113 14.03 -18.30 20.31
C SER A 113 14.87 -17.28 19.56
N ALA A 114 14.18 -16.29 19.01
CA ALA A 114 14.78 -15.21 18.25
C ALA A 114 13.98 -13.91 18.43
N ILE A 115 14.69 -12.79 18.29
CA ILE A 115 14.10 -11.46 18.22
C ILE A 115 14.36 -10.86 16.85
N ALA A 116 13.47 -9.98 16.43
CA ALA A 116 13.68 -9.15 15.25
C ALA A 116 13.15 -7.73 15.50
N PHE A 117 13.71 -6.76 14.80
CA PHE A 117 13.32 -5.36 14.90
C PHE A 117 13.53 -4.69 13.56
N GLY A 118 12.88 -3.55 13.36
CA GLY A 118 13.09 -2.76 12.17
C GLY A 118 12.23 -1.53 12.15
N ALA A 119 12.55 -0.64 11.22
CA ALA A 119 11.72 0.48 10.86
C ALA A 119 11.39 0.42 9.37
N GLY A 120 10.32 1.11 8.98
CA GLY A 120 9.95 1.22 7.59
C GLY A 120 8.97 2.34 7.30
N ILE A 121 8.80 2.60 6.01
CA ILE A 121 7.76 3.49 5.48
C ILE A 121 6.99 2.66 4.45
N ARG A 122 5.67 2.63 4.60
CA ARG A 122 4.78 2.06 3.60
C ARG A 122 3.91 3.14 2.99
N SER A 123 3.66 3.03 1.71
CA SER A 123 2.71 3.87 1.00
C SER A 123 1.83 3.03 0.08
N GLY A 124 0.60 3.50 -0.13
CA GLY A 124 -0.36 2.89 -1.02
C GLY A 124 -1.16 3.97 -1.73
N GLN A 125 -1.40 3.77 -3.02
CA GLN A 125 -2.17 4.66 -3.87
C GLN A 125 -3.13 3.82 -4.71
N SER A 126 -4.34 4.32 -4.90
CA SER A 126 -5.27 3.75 -5.87
C SER A 126 -6.03 4.82 -6.62
N PHE A 127 -6.17 4.61 -7.92
CA PHE A 127 -6.96 5.39 -8.84
C PHE A 127 -7.96 4.44 -9.52
N ASN A 128 -9.21 4.85 -9.62
CA ASN A 128 -10.27 4.10 -10.29
C ASN A 128 -11.18 5.06 -11.04
N THR A 129 -11.77 4.62 -12.14
CA THR A 129 -12.81 5.37 -12.87
C THR A 129 -14.08 4.55 -13.03
N GLY A 130 -15.18 5.25 -13.26
CA GLY A 130 -16.33 4.69 -13.97
C GLY A 130 -15.97 4.30 -15.40
N MET A 131 -16.98 3.95 -16.20
CA MET A 131 -16.75 3.68 -17.62
C MET A 131 -16.33 4.98 -18.29
N VAL A 132 -15.13 4.99 -18.87
CA VAL A 132 -14.63 6.13 -19.64
C VAL A 132 -13.99 5.63 -20.92
N ASN A 133 -14.18 6.39 -21.99
CA ASN A 133 -13.55 6.20 -23.28
C ASN A 133 -12.22 6.96 -23.30
N TRP A 134 -11.13 6.23 -23.48
CA TRP A 134 -9.78 6.78 -23.63
C TRP A 134 -9.22 6.46 -25.02
N ARG A 135 -8.48 7.41 -25.58
CA ARG A 135 -7.63 7.21 -26.77
C ARG A 135 -6.50 8.23 -26.76
N ASP A 136 -5.36 7.86 -27.31
CA ASP A 136 -4.13 8.67 -27.24
C ASP A 136 -4.20 9.98 -28.05
N THR A 137 -5.28 10.18 -28.82
CA THR A 137 -5.54 11.39 -29.59
C THR A 137 -6.39 12.42 -28.83
N ILE A 138 -6.81 12.14 -27.59
CA ILE A 138 -7.50 13.11 -26.74
C ILE A 138 -6.49 14.16 -26.27
N ASN A 139 -6.62 15.37 -26.80
CA ASN A 139 -5.70 16.48 -26.50
C ASN A 139 -6.38 17.64 -25.74
N SER A 140 -7.66 17.52 -25.40
CA SER A 140 -8.38 18.56 -24.66
C SER A 140 -9.51 17.99 -23.79
N VAL A 141 -9.86 18.73 -22.73
CA VAL A 141 -11.01 18.41 -21.87
C VAL A 141 -12.32 18.39 -22.67
N ARG A 142 -12.49 19.29 -23.65
CA ARG A 142 -13.67 19.32 -24.53
C ARG A 142 -13.80 18.02 -25.32
N GLN A 143 -12.70 17.55 -25.90
CA GLN A 143 -12.67 16.29 -26.65
C GLN A 143 -12.91 15.09 -25.74
N PHE A 144 -12.32 15.08 -24.54
CA PHE A 144 -12.59 14.06 -23.53
C PHE A 144 -14.09 14.00 -23.18
N MET A 145 -14.71 15.14 -22.90
CA MET A 145 -16.15 15.23 -22.61
C MET A 145 -17.00 14.78 -23.80
N ALA A 146 -16.62 15.15 -25.04
CA ALA A 146 -17.30 14.70 -26.24
C ALA A 146 -17.25 13.17 -26.40
N ASP A 147 -16.07 12.58 -26.22
CA ASP A 147 -15.83 11.14 -26.34
C ASP A 147 -16.50 10.34 -25.20
N ASN A 148 -16.84 11.01 -24.10
CA ASN A 148 -17.41 10.41 -22.90
C ASN A 148 -18.86 10.83 -22.63
N PHE A 149 -19.49 11.59 -23.52
CA PHE A 149 -20.88 12.04 -23.35
C PHE A 149 -21.83 10.84 -23.19
N ALA A 150 -21.65 9.79 -24.00
CA ALA A 150 -22.42 8.55 -23.92
C ALA A 150 -22.15 7.71 -22.65
N ASN A 151 -21.04 7.99 -21.95
CA ASN A 151 -20.67 7.32 -20.70
C ASN A 151 -21.11 8.11 -19.46
N SER A 152 -21.82 9.24 -19.63
CA SER A 152 -22.32 10.03 -18.52
C SER A 152 -23.41 9.28 -17.73
N PRO A 153 -23.42 9.32 -16.38
CA PRO A 153 -22.55 10.10 -15.51
C PRO A 153 -21.14 9.51 -15.34
N LEU A 154 -20.14 10.39 -15.32
CA LEU A 154 -18.74 10.00 -15.09
C LEU A 154 -18.43 9.92 -13.59
N SER A 155 -17.45 9.10 -13.24
CA SER A 155 -16.92 9.00 -11.89
C SER A 155 -15.43 8.70 -11.89
N ALA A 156 -14.72 9.20 -10.88
CA ALA A 156 -13.32 8.90 -10.63
C ALA A 156 -13.02 8.93 -9.14
N TYR A 157 -12.14 8.05 -8.68
CA TYR A 157 -11.75 7.96 -7.29
C TYR A 157 -10.24 7.79 -7.18
N VAL A 158 -9.61 8.69 -6.43
CA VAL A 158 -8.18 8.71 -6.17
C VAL A 158 -7.97 8.72 -4.67
N ARG A 159 -7.08 7.86 -4.18
CA ARG A 159 -6.62 7.89 -2.78
C ARG A 159 -5.15 7.56 -2.71
N GLY A 160 -4.47 8.19 -1.76
CA GLY A 160 -3.09 7.92 -1.41
C GLY A 160 -2.92 7.99 0.10
N GLN A 161 -2.09 7.12 0.65
CA GLN A 161 -1.71 7.16 2.05
C GLN A 161 -0.27 6.69 2.23
N ALA A 162 0.39 7.19 3.28
CA ALA A 162 1.69 6.74 3.73
C ALA A 162 1.75 6.72 5.26
N TRP A 163 2.48 5.75 5.80
CA TRP A 163 2.75 5.65 7.23
C TRP A 163 4.16 5.10 7.48
N ALA A 164 4.76 5.56 8.57
CA ALA A 164 5.98 5.01 9.11
C ALA A 164 5.65 3.94 10.14
N GLU A 165 6.52 2.94 10.28
CA GLU A 165 6.40 1.89 11.27
C GLU A 165 7.73 1.63 11.97
N ILE A 166 7.66 1.28 13.26
CA ILE A 166 8.74 0.67 14.02
C ILE A 166 8.16 -0.57 14.68
N TYR A 167 8.86 -1.68 14.55
CA TYR A 167 8.40 -2.94 15.10
C TYR A 167 9.50 -3.68 15.87
N GLY A 168 9.04 -4.48 16.82
CA GLY A 168 9.84 -5.48 17.53
C GLY A 168 9.07 -6.79 17.56
N THR A 169 9.77 -7.90 17.36
CA THR A 169 9.20 -9.25 17.33
C THR A 169 9.99 -10.16 18.23
N TYR A 170 9.28 -11.03 18.93
CA TYR A 170 9.83 -12.19 19.62
C TYR A 170 9.14 -13.44 19.10
N ALA A 171 9.91 -14.48 18.82
CA ALA A 171 9.37 -15.77 18.43
C ALA A 171 10.07 -16.91 19.13
N ARG A 172 9.33 -18.01 19.31
CA ARG A 172 9.78 -19.21 19.99
C ARG A 172 9.24 -20.49 19.34
N ARG A 173 10.06 -21.53 19.32
CA ARG A 173 9.66 -22.92 19.06
C ARG A 173 8.91 -23.47 20.26
N LEU A 174 7.66 -23.88 20.07
CA LEU A 174 6.81 -24.42 21.12
C LEU A 174 6.90 -25.94 21.19
N MET A 175 7.03 -26.59 20.04
CA MET A 175 7.12 -28.05 19.94
C MET A 175 8.01 -28.45 18.76
N GLU A 176 8.73 -29.55 18.95
CA GLU A 176 9.51 -30.24 17.93
C GLU A 176 9.39 -31.73 18.17
N ASN A 177 8.98 -32.46 17.15
CA ASN A 177 8.93 -33.91 17.15
C ASN A 177 9.22 -34.43 15.73
N ASP A 178 9.27 -35.75 15.58
CA ASP A 178 9.56 -36.40 14.31
C ASP A 178 8.56 -36.04 13.19
N ASN A 179 7.37 -35.55 13.54
CA ASN A 179 6.30 -35.22 12.61
C ASN A 179 6.24 -33.72 12.27
N GLY A 180 7.03 -32.86 12.92
CA GLY A 180 7.09 -31.44 12.57
C GLY A 180 7.50 -30.50 13.69
N ILE A 181 7.48 -29.21 13.35
CA ILE A 181 7.89 -28.09 14.20
C ILE A 181 6.74 -27.11 14.33
N LEU A 182 6.42 -26.71 15.56
CA LEU A 182 5.46 -25.66 15.87
C LEU A 182 6.20 -24.44 16.42
N ASN A 183 6.08 -23.31 15.74
CA ASN A 183 6.62 -22.02 16.16
C ASN A 183 5.49 -21.02 16.41
N ALA A 184 5.68 -20.14 17.39
CA ALA A 184 4.82 -18.99 17.63
C ALA A 184 5.67 -17.71 17.66
N GLY A 185 5.10 -16.61 17.19
CA GLY A 185 5.74 -15.31 17.18
C GLY A 185 4.74 -14.20 17.48
N ILE A 186 5.19 -13.19 18.21
CA ILE A 186 4.43 -11.98 18.53
C ILE A 186 5.21 -10.77 18.07
N THR A 187 4.52 -9.85 17.37
CA THR A 187 5.09 -8.59 16.90
C THR A 187 4.35 -7.44 17.58
N LEU A 188 5.11 -6.58 18.26
CA LEU A 188 4.67 -5.26 18.63
C LEU A 188 5.02 -4.31 17.48
N ASN A 189 4.01 -3.68 16.88
CA ASN A 189 4.19 -2.72 15.80
C ASN A 189 3.56 -1.38 16.19
N ILE A 190 4.36 -0.31 16.15
CA ILE A 190 3.92 1.06 16.35
C ILE A 190 3.93 1.75 14.99
N ASN A 191 2.74 2.12 14.53
CA ASN A 191 2.54 2.79 13.24
C ASN A 191 2.21 4.26 13.46
N ARG A 192 2.69 5.11 12.55
CA ARG A 192 2.35 6.53 12.50
C ARG A 192 2.04 6.98 11.08
N GLY A 193 0.85 7.53 10.87
CA GLY A 193 0.50 8.17 9.60
C GLY A 193 1.45 9.31 9.26
N ILE A 194 2.02 9.27 8.06
CA ILE A 194 2.75 10.40 7.46
C ILE A 194 1.76 11.33 6.80
N GLY A 195 0.77 10.77 6.11
CA GLY A 195 -0.32 11.54 5.52
C GLY A 195 -1.17 10.68 4.59
N ALA A 196 -2.37 11.16 4.32
CA ALA A 196 -3.27 10.59 3.34
C ALA A 196 -4.02 11.71 2.62
N ALA A 197 -4.44 11.44 1.40
CA ALA A 197 -5.30 12.31 0.62
C ALA A 197 -6.24 11.47 -0.24
N TYR A 198 -7.44 11.97 -0.49
CA TYR A 198 -8.35 11.37 -1.44
C TYR A 198 -9.15 12.45 -2.17
N VAL A 199 -9.59 12.08 -3.37
CA VAL A 199 -10.52 12.83 -4.20
C VAL A 199 -11.49 11.82 -4.79
N SER A 200 -12.78 12.08 -4.66
CA SER A 200 -13.87 11.27 -5.19
C SER A 200 -14.78 12.17 -6.00
N SER A 201 -14.97 11.86 -7.27
CA SER A 201 -16.00 12.45 -8.11
C SER A 201 -17.01 11.38 -8.52
N SER A 202 -18.28 11.70 -8.37
CA SER A 202 -19.37 10.79 -8.74
C SER A 202 -20.51 11.58 -9.36
N GLU A 203 -21.35 10.89 -10.14
CA GLU A 203 -22.55 11.48 -10.73
C GLU A 203 -22.24 12.71 -11.61
N LEU A 204 -21.09 12.75 -12.30
CA LEU A 204 -20.74 13.89 -13.16
C LEU A 204 -21.54 13.85 -14.47
N TYR A 205 -22.62 14.63 -14.53
CA TYR A 205 -23.52 14.68 -15.70
C TYR A 205 -23.05 15.69 -16.73
N LEU A 206 -22.83 15.22 -17.96
CA LEU A 206 -22.45 16.05 -19.10
C LEU A 206 -23.71 16.48 -19.85
N GLN A 207 -23.79 17.74 -20.26
CA GLN A 207 -24.87 18.27 -21.09
C GLN A 207 -24.29 19.10 -22.24
N PRO A 208 -24.76 18.94 -23.49
CA PRO A 208 -24.35 19.81 -24.59
C PRO A 208 -24.79 21.25 -24.34
N GLY A 209 -23.93 22.22 -24.63
CA GLY A 209 -24.21 23.62 -24.40
C GLY A 209 -23.23 24.55 -25.12
N GLN A 210 -23.20 25.82 -24.72
CA GLN A 210 -22.26 26.81 -25.23
C GLN A 210 -21.25 27.16 -24.14
N VAL A 211 -19.96 26.94 -24.41
CA VAL A 211 -18.85 27.33 -23.53
C VAL A 211 -18.06 28.42 -24.26
N HIS A 212 -18.06 29.63 -23.70
CA HIS A 212 -17.45 30.82 -24.33
C HIS A 212 -17.95 31.07 -25.78
N GLY A 213 -19.25 30.91 -26.02
CA GLY A 213 -19.87 31.14 -27.33
C GLY A 213 -19.57 30.07 -28.39
N GLN A 214 -19.00 28.93 -27.99
CA GLN A 214 -18.76 27.78 -28.87
C GLN A 214 -19.44 26.51 -28.35
N ALA A 215 -19.95 25.68 -29.26
CA ALA A 215 -20.57 24.40 -28.94
C ALA A 215 -19.62 23.51 -28.11
N GLY A 216 -20.03 23.15 -26.90
CA GLY A 216 -19.24 22.40 -25.94
C GLY A 216 -20.12 21.58 -25.00
N TYR A 217 -19.54 21.16 -23.88
CA TYR A 217 -20.23 20.40 -22.84
C TYR A 217 -20.15 21.16 -21.52
N LEU A 218 -21.29 21.23 -20.83
CA LEU A 218 -21.44 21.75 -19.49
C LEU A 218 -21.52 20.58 -18.52
N LEU A 219 -20.92 20.74 -17.35
CA LEU A 219 -21.16 19.86 -16.21
C LEU A 219 -22.43 20.36 -15.52
N ASN A 220 -23.53 19.61 -15.66
CA ASN A 220 -24.84 20.05 -15.17
C ASN A 220 -25.06 19.71 -13.69
N ASP A 221 -24.56 18.56 -13.25
CA ASP A 221 -24.69 18.08 -11.88
C ASP A 221 -23.51 17.14 -11.54
N GLY A 222 -23.26 16.94 -10.25
CA GLY A 222 -22.26 16.00 -9.75
C GLY A 222 -21.80 16.27 -8.33
N LYS A 223 -21.16 15.25 -7.75
CA LYS A 223 -20.62 15.26 -6.38
C LYS A 223 -19.10 15.19 -6.44
N LEU A 224 -18.44 16.07 -5.69
CA LEU A 224 -17.00 16.08 -5.51
C LEU A 224 -16.67 16.12 -4.02
N ASP A 225 -16.06 15.05 -3.53
CA ASP A 225 -15.56 14.94 -2.17
C ASP A 225 -14.03 14.90 -2.21
N TYR A 226 -13.38 15.63 -1.30
CA TYR A 226 -11.94 15.56 -1.13
C TYR A 226 -11.59 15.65 0.35
N GLY A 227 -10.43 15.11 0.70
CA GLY A 227 -9.91 15.25 2.04
C GLY A 227 -8.45 14.88 2.09
N TYR A 228 -7.74 15.46 3.05
CA TYR A 228 -6.33 15.17 3.28
C TYR A 228 -6.06 15.22 4.78
N SER A 229 -4.94 14.63 5.21
CA SER A 229 -4.57 14.62 6.62
C SER A 229 -4.11 16.00 7.07
N SER A 230 -4.72 16.51 8.13
CA SER A 230 -4.44 17.85 8.67
C SER A 230 -2.99 18.04 9.13
N ASN A 231 -2.26 16.97 9.41
CA ASN A 231 -0.83 17.07 9.72
C ASN A 231 0.03 17.50 8.52
N LEU A 232 -0.53 17.56 7.30
CA LEU A 232 0.13 18.11 6.12
C LEU A 232 0.07 19.65 6.07
N ASP A 233 -0.87 20.30 6.78
CA ASP A 233 -0.98 21.77 6.83
C ASP A 233 0.26 22.43 7.46
N GLU A 234 0.95 21.71 8.34
CA GLU A 234 2.15 22.19 9.04
C GLU A 234 3.41 22.15 8.16
N TRP A 235 3.36 21.47 7.01
CA TRP A 235 4.51 21.32 6.12
C TRP A 235 4.75 22.53 5.21
N ASP A 236 3.76 23.41 5.10
CA ASP A 236 3.78 24.64 4.29
C ASP A 236 4.37 25.85 5.03
N GLN A 237 4.82 25.65 6.28
CA GLN A 237 5.52 26.69 7.05
C GLN A 237 6.98 26.75 6.59
N PRO A 238 7.48 27.90 6.10
CA PRO A 238 8.89 28.06 5.73
C PRO A 238 9.76 27.98 6.99
N GLY A 239 10.21 26.78 7.31
CA GLY A 239 11.13 26.49 8.41
C GLY A 239 12.39 25.82 7.87
N THR A 240 13.52 26.13 8.48
CA THR A 240 14.78 25.41 8.23
C THR A 240 14.61 23.92 8.53
N SER A 241 15.39 23.03 7.90
CA SER A 241 15.30 21.57 8.09
C SER A 241 15.39 21.12 9.56
N GLN A 242 16.01 21.93 10.43
CA GLN A 242 16.05 21.71 11.87
C GLN A 242 14.72 22.01 12.58
N GLU A 243 13.97 23.00 12.12
CA GLU A 243 12.64 23.35 12.65
C GLU A 243 11.60 22.32 12.24
N LEU A 244 11.66 21.84 10.99
CA LEU A 244 10.85 20.72 10.51
C LEU A 244 11.14 19.43 11.30
N ARG A 245 12.42 19.14 11.58
CA ARG A 245 12.80 17.98 12.42
C ARG A 245 12.30 18.14 13.86
N LYS A 246 12.38 19.34 14.44
CA LYS A 246 11.87 19.61 15.79
C LYS A 246 10.35 19.54 15.86
N ALA A 247 9.62 20.03 14.87
CA ALA A 247 8.16 19.88 14.77
C ALA A 247 7.76 18.40 14.68
N PHE A 248 8.47 17.63 13.85
CA PHE A 248 8.29 16.18 13.71
C PHE A 248 8.64 15.40 15.00
N LEU A 249 9.48 15.90 15.90
CA LEU A 249 9.80 15.21 17.15
C LEU A 249 8.95 15.70 18.34
N LYS A 250 8.64 17.00 18.41
CA LYS A 250 8.01 17.66 19.56
C LYS A 250 6.53 17.30 19.73
N LYS A 251 5.80 17.07 18.63
CA LYS A 251 4.38 16.66 18.67
C LYS A 251 4.20 15.13 18.66
N HIS A 252 5.32 14.39 18.76
CA HIS A 252 5.40 12.99 18.36
C HIS A 252 5.93 12.06 19.47
N GLY A 253 6.24 12.58 20.66
CA GLY A 253 6.45 11.77 21.88
C GLY A 253 5.14 11.19 22.42
N PRO A 254 5.18 10.09 23.19
CA PRO A 254 3.98 9.50 23.78
C PRO A 254 3.26 10.53 24.65
N PRO A 255 1.91 10.59 24.64
CA PRO A 255 1.19 11.44 25.58
C PRO A 255 1.35 10.80 26.96
N PHE A 256 2.24 11.36 27.77
CA PHE A 256 2.14 11.22 29.21
C PHE A 256 1.47 12.49 29.74
N HIS A 257 0.29 12.26 30.34
CA HIS A 257 -0.68 13.15 30.97
C HIS A 257 -1.91 13.50 30.13
#